data_AF-A0A0Q5LQ16-F1
#
_entry.id   AF-A0A0Q5LQ16-F1
#
_cell.length_a   1.000
_cell.length_b   1.000
_cell.length_c   1.000
_cell.angle_alpha   90.00
_cell.angle_beta   90.00
_cell.angle_gamma   90.00
#
_symmetry.space_group_name_H-M   'P 1'
#
loop_
_entity.id
_entity.type
_entity.pdbx_description
1 polymer ?
#
loop_
_entity_poly.entity_id
_entity_poly.type
_entity_poly.pdbx_seq_one_letter_code
_entity_poly.pdbx_strand_id
1 'polypeptide(L)'
;MLVAVVILVLSNALVVAVVVAAARGRLAPNALAGLRIPSVMESAATWRAGHRAAVPAVVVGCAVATVASVLPLVTGWTDGEAAASILAACGALLAGTAVGGVAAHRAAGRVERDAEVAGR
;
A
#
# COMPACT_ATOMS: atom_id res chain seq x y z
N MET A 1 0.94 24.42 2.94
CA MET A 1 -0.13 23.40 2.90
C MET A 1 -0.35 22.81 1.52
N LEU A 2 -0.65 23.60 0.48
CA LEU A 2 -0.93 23.08 -0.88
C LEU A 2 0.12 22.10 -1.42
N VAL A 3 1.41 22.44 -1.33
CA VAL A 3 2.50 21.58 -1.80
C VAL A 3 2.50 20.21 -1.10
N ALA A 4 2.26 20.18 0.22
CA ALA A 4 2.20 18.92 0.97
C ALA A 4 1.02 18.05 0.53
N VAL A 5 -0.15 18.65 0.28
CA VAL A 5 -1.33 17.94 -0.24
C VAL A 5 -1.03 17.35 -1.61
N VAL A 6 -0.45 18.13 -2.53
CA VAL A 6 -0.09 17.64 -3.87
C VAL A 6 0.88 16.46 -3.79
N ILE A 7 1.95 16.59 -3.01
CA ILE A 7 2.93 15.50 -2.83
C ILE A 7 2.25 14.25 -2.29
N LEU A 8 1.40 14.38 -1.27
CA LEU A 8 0.76 13.24 -0.63
C LEU A 8 -0.26 12.54 -1.55
N VAL A 9 -1.07 13.31 -2.30
CA VAL A 9 -2.01 12.75 -3.28
C VAL A 9 -1.27 12.00 -4.39
N LEU A 10 -0.19 12.58 -4.93
CA LEU A 10 0.62 11.91 -5.95
C LEU A 10 1.31 10.67 -5.40
N SER A 11 1.79 10.71 -4.16
CA SER A 11 2.41 9.57 -3.48
C SER A 11 1.42 8.44 -3.26
N ASN A 12 0.20 8.74 -2.79
CA ASN A 12 -0.87 7.76 -2.62
C ASN A 12 -1.25 7.11 -3.95
N ALA A 13 -1.38 7.91 -5.02
CA ALA A 13 -1.66 7.40 -6.35
C ALA A 13 -0.55 6.46 -6.85
N LEU A 14 0.72 6.83 -6.64
CA LEU A 14 1.86 6.01 -7.00
C LEU A 14 1.91 4.70 -6.22
N VAL A 15 1.67 4.73 -4.91
CA VAL A 15 1.61 3.52 -4.05
C VAL A 15 0.52 2.56 -4.55
N VAL A 16 -0.68 3.07 -4.84
CA VAL A 16 -1.78 2.27 -5.40
C VAL A 16 -1.41 1.71 -6.78
N ALA A 17 -0.83 2.52 -7.65
CA ALA A 17 -0.43 2.08 -8.98
C ALA A 17 0.61 0.93 -8.93
N VAL A 18 1.61 1.05 -8.04
CA VAL A 18 2.65 0.04 -7.85
C VAL A 18 2.08 -1.26 -7.30
N VAL A 19 1.26 -1.21 -6.24
CA VAL A 19 0.69 -2.43 -5.63
C VAL A 19 -0.23 -3.16 -6.61
N VAL A 20 -1.01 -2.42 -7.41
CA VAL A 20 -1.91 -3.00 -8.42
C VAL A 20 -1.11 -3.56 -9.61
N ALA A 21 -0.06 -2.88 -10.07
CA ALA A 21 0.79 -3.37 -11.15
C ALA A 21 1.48 -4.70 -10.75
N ALA A 22 1.98 -4.79 -9.52
CA ALA A 22 2.54 -6.02 -8.97
C ALA A 22 1.49 -7.14 -8.81
N ALA A 23 0.30 -6.81 -8.31
CA ALA A 23 -0.81 -7.76 -8.17
C ALA A 23 -1.27 -8.36 -9.51
N ARG A 24 -1.23 -7.55 -10.58
CA ARG A 24 -1.54 -7.95 -11.96
C ARG A 24 -0.36 -8.61 -12.70
N GLY A 25 0.81 -8.72 -12.05
CA GLY A 25 2.00 -9.31 -12.66
C GLY A 25 2.66 -8.45 -13.73
N ARG A 26 2.31 -7.16 -13.84
CA ARG A 26 2.97 -6.19 -14.74
C ARG A 26 4.31 -5.71 -14.18
N LEU A 27 4.51 -5.85 -12.87
CA LEU A 27 5.76 -5.59 -12.17
C LEU A 27 6.28 -6.91 -11.61
N ALA A 28 7.49 -7.31 -12.03
CA ALA A 28 8.18 -8.48 -11.51
C ALA A 28 8.78 -8.21 -10.10
N PRO A 29 9.12 -9.25 -9.32
CA PRO A 29 9.86 -9.08 -8.07
C PRO A 29 11.11 -8.23 -8.28
N ASN A 30 11.29 -7.19 -7.47
CA ASN A 30 12.38 -6.24 -7.61
C ASN A 30 12.68 -5.54 -6.27
N ALA A 31 13.85 -4.89 -6.16
CA ALA A 31 14.30 -4.24 -4.94
C ALA A 31 13.84 -2.77 -4.78
N LEU A 32 13.16 -2.20 -5.80
CA LEU A 32 12.84 -0.78 -5.87
C LEU A 32 11.39 -0.46 -5.49
N ALA A 33 10.43 -1.25 -5.96
CA ALA A 33 9.00 -0.94 -5.90
C ALA A 33 8.16 -2.16 -5.50
N GLY A 34 7.16 -1.92 -4.65
CA GLY A 34 6.26 -2.95 -4.11
C GLY A 34 6.59 -3.32 -2.66
N LEU A 35 5.89 -4.34 -2.15
CA LEU A 35 6.12 -4.90 -0.82
C LEU A 35 7.33 -5.82 -0.85
N ARG A 36 8.46 -5.32 -0.31
CA ARG A 36 9.77 -5.99 -0.32
C ARG A 36 9.97 -6.88 0.91
N ILE A 37 9.01 -7.79 1.10
CA ILE A 37 9.03 -8.78 2.18
C ILE A 37 9.66 -10.05 1.61
N PRO A 38 10.65 -10.68 2.27
CA PRO A 38 11.35 -11.86 1.74
C PRO A 38 10.42 -12.95 1.20
N SER A 39 9.39 -13.36 1.96
CA SER A 39 8.39 -14.35 1.51
C SER A 39 7.65 -13.92 0.22
N VAL A 40 7.35 -12.63 0.08
CA VAL A 40 6.64 -12.10 -1.10
C VAL A 40 7.56 -12.04 -2.33
N MET A 41 8.88 -11.94 -2.13
CA MET A 41 9.86 -11.81 -3.20
C MET A 41 10.40 -13.15 -3.71
N GLU A 42 10.10 -14.26 -3.05
CA GLU A 42 10.66 -15.59 -3.35
C GLU A 42 10.39 -16.04 -4.79
N SER A 43 9.17 -15.86 -5.28
CA SER A 43 8.78 -16.29 -6.63
C SER A 43 7.77 -15.33 -7.26
N ALA A 44 7.58 -15.44 -8.57
CA ALA A 44 6.53 -14.68 -9.26
C ALA A 44 5.12 -15.04 -8.75
N ALA A 45 4.93 -16.26 -8.24
CA ALA A 45 3.66 -16.71 -7.67
C ALA A 45 3.38 -16.06 -6.31
N THR A 46 4.35 -16.11 -5.39
CA THR A 46 4.25 -15.47 -4.05
C THR A 46 4.14 -13.96 -4.17
N TRP A 47 4.85 -13.35 -5.14
CA TRP A 47 4.76 -11.93 -5.45
C TRP A 47 3.36 -11.48 -5.83
N ARG A 48 2.76 -12.14 -6.83
CA ARG A 48 1.41 -11.77 -7.28
C ARG A 48 0.37 -12.07 -6.21
N ALA A 49 0.48 -13.20 -5.51
CA ALA A 49 -0.46 -13.57 -4.44
C ALA A 49 -0.39 -12.59 -3.26
N GLY A 50 0.82 -12.24 -2.83
CA GLY A 50 1.06 -11.26 -1.77
C GLY A 50 0.47 -9.89 -2.13
N HIS A 51 0.78 -9.38 -3.32
CA HIS A 51 0.28 -8.07 -3.75
C HIS A 51 -1.24 -8.07 -3.95
N ARG A 52 -1.85 -9.13 -4.50
CA ARG A 52 -3.32 -9.24 -4.58
C ARG A 52 -3.98 -9.15 -3.21
N ALA A 53 -3.41 -9.81 -2.20
CA ALA A 53 -3.91 -9.75 -0.84
C ALA A 53 -3.71 -8.37 -0.19
N ALA A 54 -2.67 -7.62 -0.59
CA ALA A 54 -2.39 -6.28 -0.07
C ALA A 54 -3.31 -5.18 -0.66
N VAL A 55 -3.76 -5.32 -1.91
CA VAL A 55 -4.50 -4.26 -2.62
C VAL A 55 -5.62 -3.64 -1.79
N PRO A 56 -6.55 -4.39 -1.16
CA PRO A 56 -7.68 -3.79 -0.47
C PRO A 56 -7.25 -2.85 0.66
N ALA A 57 -6.33 -3.30 1.52
CA ALA A 57 -5.85 -2.51 2.66
C ALA A 57 -5.06 -1.27 2.22
N VAL A 58 -4.20 -1.41 1.21
CA VAL A 58 -3.41 -0.30 0.66
C VAL A 58 -4.32 0.74 0.00
N VAL A 59 -5.30 0.31 -0.81
CA VAL A 59 -6.24 1.21 -1.48
C VAL A 59 -7.09 1.96 -0.47
N VAL A 60 -7.63 1.28 0.55
CA VAL A 60 -8.43 1.95 1.60
C VAL A 60 -7.58 2.94 2.38
N GLY A 61 -6.36 2.56 2.80
CA GLY A 61 -5.45 3.47 3.51
C GLY A 61 -5.09 4.70 2.68
N CYS A 62 -4.78 4.52 1.40
CA CYS A 62 -4.48 5.63 0.47
C CYS A 62 -5.71 6.51 0.21
N ALA A 63 -6.91 5.93 0.10
CA ALA A 63 -8.14 6.69 -0.10
C ALA A 63 -8.45 7.57 1.11
N VAL A 64 -8.38 6.99 2.33
CA VAL A 64 -8.55 7.74 3.58
C VAL A 64 -7.49 8.84 3.71
N ALA A 65 -6.23 8.53 3.41
CA ALA A 65 -5.13 9.50 3.43
C ALA A 65 -5.37 10.66 2.45
N THR A 66 -5.84 10.38 1.24
CA THR A 66 -6.17 11.40 0.24
C THR A 66 -7.32 12.29 0.69
N VAL A 67 -8.38 11.73 1.26
CA VAL A 67 -9.50 12.54 1.78
C VAL A 67 -9.04 13.42 2.94
N ALA A 68 -8.30 12.85 3.90
CA ALA A 68 -7.79 13.58 5.05
C ALA A 68 -6.80 14.70 4.65
N SER A 69 -6.03 14.54 3.58
CA SER A 69 -5.10 15.58 3.12
C SER A 69 -5.78 16.70 2.33
N VAL A 70 -6.85 16.41 1.61
CA VAL A 70 -7.59 17.40 0.79
C VAL A 70 -8.59 18.20 1.63
N LEU A 71 -9.19 17.59 2.65
CA LEU A 71 -10.24 18.20 3.47
C LEU A 71 -9.90 19.61 4.00
N PRO A 72 -8.70 19.89 4.55
CA PRO A 72 -8.35 21.22 5.05
C PRO A 72 -8.42 22.34 4.01
N LEU A 73 -8.29 22.01 2.70
CA LEU A 73 -8.31 23.00 1.62
C LEU A 73 -9.69 23.56 1.33
N VAL A 74 -10.76 22.89 1.78
CA VAL A 74 -12.16 23.24 1.47
C VAL A 74 -12.97 23.62 2.71
N THR A 75 -12.42 23.44 3.92
CA THR A 75 -13.13 23.65 5.19
C THR A 75 -12.70 24.90 5.96
N GLY A 76 -11.66 25.60 5.51
CA GLY A 76 -11.16 26.81 6.19
C GLY A 76 -10.53 26.53 7.56
N TRP A 77 -9.95 25.35 7.74
CA TRP A 77 -9.28 24.95 8.97
C TRP A 77 -8.10 25.86 9.33
N THR A 78 -7.84 25.97 10.63
CA THR A 78 -6.63 26.61 11.15
C THR A 78 -5.38 25.83 10.75
N ASP A 79 -4.22 26.46 10.77
CA ASP A 79 -2.94 25.81 10.44
C ASP A 79 -2.66 24.58 11.32
N GLY A 80 -3.05 24.63 12.61
CA GLY A 80 -2.90 23.51 13.54
C GLY A 80 -3.77 22.31 13.18
N GLU A 81 -5.04 22.54 12.84
CA GLU A 81 -5.97 21.50 12.40
C GLU A 81 -5.54 20.89 11.05
N ALA A 82 -5.09 21.73 10.11
CA ALA A 82 -4.57 21.27 8.84
C ALA A 82 -3.33 20.38 9.03
N ALA A 83 -2.40 20.77 9.91
CA ALA A 83 -1.23 19.97 10.24
C ALA A 83 -1.60 18.61 10.87
N ALA A 84 -2.55 18.61 11.82
CA ALA A 84 -3.06 17.38 12.44
C ALA A 84 -3.69 16.45 11.40
N SER A 85 -4.42 17.00 10.42
CA SER A 85 -5.00 16.23 9.31
C SER A 85 -3.97 15.55 8.44
N ILE A 86 -2.89 16.26 8.10
CA ILE A 86 -1.79 15.70 7.30
C ILE A 86 -1.12 14.56 8.06
N LEU A 87 -0.92 14.70 9.37
CA LEU A 87 -0.40 13.60 10.20
C LEU A 87 -1.34 12.40 10.23
N ALA A 88 -2.66 12.63 10.35
CA ALA A 88 -3.66 11.57 10.27
C ALA A 88 -3.64 10.87 8.89
N ALA A 89 -3.48 11.63 7.82
CA ALA A 89 -3.35 11.10 6.47
C ALA A 89 -2.11 10.20 6.31
N CYS A 90 -0.95 10.64 6.81
CA CYS A 90 0.26 9.81 6.87
C CYS A 90 0.03 8.53 7.68
N GLY A 91 -0.66 8.64 8.83
CA GLY A 91 -1.03 7.49 9.65
C GLY A 91 -1.91 6.48 8.90
N ALA A 92 -2.91 6.95 8.16
CA ALA A 92 -3.79 6.08 7.35
C ALA A 92 -3.03 5.36 6.23
N LEU A 93 -2.12 6.06 5.53
CA LEU A 93 -1.24 5.46 4.52
C LEU A 93 -0.36 4.35 5.12
N LEU A 94 0.30 4.64 6.26
CA LEU A 94 1.17 3.70 6.95
C LEU A 94 0.38 2.49 7.46
N ALA A 95 -0.80 2.71 8.06
CA ALA A 95 -1.66 1.64 8.54
C ALA A 95 -2.13 0.73 7.40
N GLY A 96 -2.61 1.30 6.29
CA GLY A 96 -3.01 0.53 5.11
C GLY A 96 -1.86 -0.28 4.52
N THR A 97 -0.66 0.31 4.46
CA THR A 97 0.55 -0.37 3.99
C THR A 97 0.99 -1.49 4.92
N ALA A 98 0.95 -1.28 6.24
CA ALA A 98 1.32 -2.28 7.23
C ALA A 98 0.34 -3.47 7.21
N VAL A 99 -0.97 -3.20 7.22
CA VAL A 99 -2.02 -4.23 7.11
C VAL A 99 -1.89 -4.99 5.79
N GLY A 100 -1.66 -4.26 4.68
CA GLY A 100 -1.39 -4.86 3.38
C GLY A 100 -0.14 -5.75 3.38
N GLY A 101 0.92 -5.34 4.06
CA GLY A 101 2.15 -6.11 4.25
C GLY A 101 1.92 -7.42 5.02
N VAL A 102 1.16 -7.38 6.11
CA VAL A 102 0.77 -8.57 6.87
C VAL A 102 -0.07 -9.52 6.01
N ALA A 103 -1.06 -8.99 5.28
CA ALA A 103 -1.88 -9.77 4.36
C ALA A 103 -1.03 -10.41 3.25
N ALA A 104 -0.07 -9.66 2.71
CA ALA A 104 0.84 -10.14 1.67
C ALA A 104 1.74 -11.27 2.17
N HIS A 105 2.37 -11.11 3.33
CA HIS A 105 3.21 -12.13 3.94
C HIS A 105 2.43 -13.43 4.18
N ARG A 106 1.23 -13.33 4.76
CA ARG A 106 0.35 -14.50 4.99
C ARG A 106 -0.06 -15.18 3.69
N ALA A 107 -0.29 -14.42 2.62
CA ALA A 107 -0.66 -14.96 1.32
C ALA A 107 0.51 -15.65 0.62
N ALA A 108 1.71 -15.08 0.68
CA ALA A 108 2.93 -15.70 0.17
C ALA A 108 3.18 -17.05 0.86
N GLY A 109 3.15 -17.09 2.19
CA GLY A 109 3.36 -18.34 2.93
C GLY A 109 2.28 -19.41 2.68
N ARG A 110 1.07 -19.04 2.22
CA ARG A 110 0.09 -20.04 1.76
C ARG A 110 0.54 -20.69 0.44
N VAL A 111 1.01 -19.88 -0.51
CA VAL A 111 1.51 -20.37 -1.80
C VAL A 111 2.72 -21.29 -1.63
N GLU A 112 3.66 -20.93 -0.74
CA GLU A 112 4.82 -21.78 -0.42
C GLU A 112 4.38 -23.14 0.13
N ARG A 113 3.49 -23.16 1.13
CA ARG A 113 2.97 -24.41 1.70
C ARG A 113 2.21 -25.27 0.69
N ASP A 114 1.39 -24.66 -0.17
CA ASP A 114 0.64 -25.39 -1.19
C ASP A 114 1.60 -26.04 -2.22
N ALA A 115 2.72 -25.40 -2.54
CA ALA A 115 3.75 -25.94 -3.41
C ALA A 115 4.50 -27.12 -2.77
N GLU A 116 4.80 -27.05 -1.47
CA GLU A 116 5.42 -28.16 -0.72
C GLU A 116 4.53 -29.40 -0.67
N VAL A 117 3.22 -29.22 -0.50
CA VAL A 117 2.25 -30.33 -0.47
C VAL A 117 2.08 -30.95 -1.85
N ALA A 118 2.04 -30.16 -2.92
CA ALA A 118 1.88 -30.67 -4.29
C ALA A 118 3.12 -31.40 -4.84
N GLY A 119 4.30 -31.17 -4.25
CA GLY A 119 5.55 -31.86 -4.60
C GLY A 119 5.79 -33.18 -3.86
N ARG A 120 4.91 -33.55 -2.93
CA ARG A 120 4.90 -34.85 -2.21
C ARG A 120 3.88 -35.79 -2.85
#